data_AF-A0A355U8B9-F1
#
_entry.id   AF-A0A355U8B9-F1
#
_cell.length_a   1.000
_cell.length_b   1.000
_cell.length_c   1.000
_cell.angle_alpha   90.00
_cell.angle_beta   90.00
_cell.angle_gamma   90.00
#
_symmetry.space_group_name_H-M   'P 1'
#
loop_
_entity.id
_entity.type
_entity.pdbx_description
1 polymer ?
#
loop_
_entity_poly.entity_id
_entity_poly.type
_entity_poly.pdbx_seq_one_letter_code
_entity_poly.pdbx_strand_id
1 'polypeptide(L)'
;MKKGKITLLAAALLCITSLAAAPKATESTVNASDSKITYIGRTEVKDGCVSFDWTGVYAKVKFQGNSLSFKVSDTKKNYFNVWIDNSMSSTPDKVITVHGTDTTIVLFSAEELKARFGKDKKAAKAPHQVILQKRTEGEQGTTTIKEFITDGQFLQADAPKARIIEYIGDSYTCGYGTESSNKERFKPETENQNLTYACAMARYFDADQIVLAHSGMGIARNYNGNVKGYFMPDRYLQTYDTNKDVKWDAKASSLKPSITVIYLGTNDFSTGMQPAERLFVKNYITLLKEIKANYGEDYPILCVAPKNDLLMFDYIRKAANDCGLKNIHIMALTKSVHNNDADMGADGHPNYTGHLKKAYAMIPYVSTITGWELSGKEVK
;
A
#
# COMPACT_ATOMS: atom_id res chain seq x y z
N MET A 1 -5.16 -82.89 64.20
CA MET A 1 -4.31 -82.11 63.27
C MET A 1 -5.16 -81.67 62.06
N LYS A 2 -5.69 -80.44 62.07
CA LYS A 2 -6.45 -79.86 60.95
C LYS A 2 -5.57 -78.79 60.28
N LYS A 3 -5.28 -78.97 58.98
CA LYS A 3 -4.56 -78.01 58.13
C LYS A 3 -5.53 -76.90 57.68
N GLY A 4 -5.26 -75.66 58.05
CA GLY A 4 -5.95 -74.49 57.50
C GLY A 4 -5.31 -74.05 56.18
N LYS A 5 -6.12 -73.87 55.14
CA LYS A 5 -5.72 -73.26 53.86
C LYS A 5 -5.83 -71.74 54.00
N ILE A 6 -4.76 -71.01 53.69
CA ILE A 6 -4.76 -69.55 53.57
C ILE A 6 -4.91 -69.22 52.08
N THR A 7 -5.98 -68.51 51.75
CA THR A 7 -6.28 -68.02 50.39
C THR A 7 -5.73 -66.59 50.29
N LEU A 8 -4.76 -66.35 49.39
CA LEU A 8 -4.31 -64.99 49.05
C LEU A 8 -5.29 -64.36 48.05
N LEU A 9 -5.89 -63.22 48.40
CA LEU A 9 -6.56 -62.32 47.45
C LEU A 9 -5.52 -61.34 46.88
N ALA A 10 -5.35 -61.36 45.56
CA ALA A 10 -4.61 -60.34 44.82
C ALA A 10 -5.58 -59.19 44.45
N ALA A 11 -5.34 -58.00 44.98
CA ALA A 11 -6.06 -56.79 44.58
C ALA A 11 -5.34 -56.14 43.39
N ALA A 12 -5.98 -56.11 42.22
CA ALA A 12 -5.50 -55.39 41.06
C ALA A 12 -5.86 -53.90 41.18
N LEU A 13 -4.85 -53.03 41.34
CA LEU A 13 -5.01 -51.58 41.22
C LEU A 13 -5.10 -51.22 39.73
N LEU A 14 -6.29 -50.82 39.26
CA LEU A 14 -6.42 -50.12 37.98
C LEU A 14 -6.02 -48.65 38.15
N CYS A 15 -4.83 -48.28 37.67
CA CYS A 15 -4.49 -46.88 37.44
C CYS A 15 -5.22 -46.37 36.19
N ILE A 16 -6.28 -45.59 36.39
CA ILE A 16 -6.93 -44.82 35.32
C ILE A 16 -6.06 -43.59 35.06
N THR A 17 -5.28 -43.61 33.98
CA THR A 17 -4.59 -42.42 33.47
C THR A 17 -5.60 -41.55 32.74
N SER A 18 -6.08 -40.49 33.40
CA SER A 18 -6.84 -39.44 32.73
C SER A 18 -5.89 -38.69 31.77
N LEU A 19 -5.97 -38.98 30.48
CA LEU A 19 -5.42 -38.09 29.44
C LEU A 19 -6.22 -36.78 29.51
N ALA A 20 -5.65 -35.77 30.15
CA ALA A 20 -6.15 -34.41 30.00
C ALA A 20 -5.94 -34.01 28.53
N ALA A 21 -7.04 -33.89 27.79
CA ALA A 21 -7.01 -33.32 26.46
C ALA A 21 -6.43 -31.90 26.54
N ALA A 22 -5.40 -31.61 25.73
CA ALA A 22 -4.90 -30.25 25.61
C ALA A 22 -6.06 -29.32 25.21
N PRO A 23 -6.20 -28.13 25.81
CA PRO A 23 -7.24 -27.20 25.43
C PRO A 23 -7.13 -26.93 23.93
N LYS A 24 -8.20 -27.17 23.18
CA LYS A 24 -8.34 -26.73 21.79
C LYS A 24 -8.05 -25.22 21.79
N ALA A 25 -7.05 -24.80 21.01
CA ALA A 25 -6.81 -23.38 20.77
C ALA A 25 -8.13 -22.76 20.28
N THR A 26 -8.70 -21.86 21.07
CA THR A 26 -9.95 -21.19 20.72
C THR A 26 -9.63 -20.16 19.65
N GLU A 27 -10.14 -20.40 18.45
CA GLU A 27 -10.06 -19.45 17.34
C GLU A 27 -10.67 -18.10 17.77
N SER A 28 -9.91 -17.03 17.58
CA SER A 28 -10.30 -15.65 17.85
C SER A 28 -10.49 -14.92 16.53
N THR A 29 -11.59 -14.18 16.43
CA THR A 29 -11.96 -13.43 15.24
C THR A 29 -12.24 -11.99 15.62
N VAL A 30 -11.77 -11.04 14.80
CA VAL A 30 -12.13 -9.63 14.87
C VAL A 30 -12.60 -9.14 13.52
N ASN A 31 -13.62 -8.29 13.51
CA ASN A 31 -14.04 -7.59 12.29
C ASN A 31 -12.86 -6.79 11.73
N ALA A 32 -12.81 -6.62 10.41
CA ALA A 32 -11.77 -5.83 9.75
C ALA A 32 -11.67 -4.41 10.31
N SER A 33 -12.79 -3.82 10.71
CA SER A 33 -12.88 -2.48 11.32
C SER A 33 -12.53 -2.41 12.81
N ASP A 34 -12.11 -3.50 13.46
CA ASP A 34 -11.68 -3.45 14.86
C ASP A 34 -10.51 -2.49 15.03
N SER A 35 -10.57 -1.65 16.07
CA SER A 35 -9.53 -0.67 16.44
C SER A 35 -8.11 -1.23 16.57
N LYS A 36 -7.95 -2.55 16.79
CA LYS A 36 -6.66 -3.22 16.84
C LYS A 36 -5.97 -3.31 15.48
N ILE A 37 -6.71 -3.17 14.39
CA ILE A 37 -6.20 -3.17 13.02
C ILE A 37 -5.86 -1.75 12.61
N THR A 38 -4.66 -1.54 12.08
CA THR A 38 -4.26 -0.22 11.57
C THR A 38 -4.23 -0.24 10.06
N TYR A 39 -5.02 0.63 9.42
CA TYR A 39 -5.05 0.82 7.97
C TYR A 39 -4.34 2.11 7.57
N ILE A 40 -3.60 2.05 6.47
CA ILE A 40 -2.97 3.20 5.83
C ILE A 40 -3.46 3.27 4.39
N GLY A 41 -4.02 4.42 4.02
CA GLY A 41 -4.65 4.68 2.73
C GLY A 41 -6.12 5.07 2.85
N ARG A 42 -6.80 5.27 1.72
CA ARG A 42 -8.24 5.55 1.71
C ARG A 42 -9.01 4.25 1.78
N THR A 43 -9.86 4.13 2.80
CA THR A 43 -10.68 2.95 3.07
C THR A 43 -12.09 3.38 3.45
N GLU A 44 -13.09 2.56 3.13
CA GLU A 44 -14.44 2.69 3.64
C GLU A 44 -14.72 1.60 4.67
N VAL A 45 -15.43 1.95 5.75
CA VAL A 45 -15.93 0.98 6.74
C VAL A 45 -17.44 0.85 6.58
N LYS A 46 -17.93 -0.38 6.43
CA LYS A 46 -19.36 -0.67 6.35
C LYS A 46 -19.67 -2.04 6.95
N ASP A 47 -20.64 -2.10 7.86
CA ASP A 47 -21.11 -3.34 8.49
C ASP A 47 -19.99 -4.21 9.10
N GLY A 48 -18.94 -3.57 9.64
CA GLY A 48 -17.77 -4.26 10.21
C GLY A 48 -16.64 -4.55 9.20
N CYS A 49 -16.94 -4.54 7.90
CA CYS A 49 -15.98 -4.76 6.82
C CYS A 49 -15.20 -3.49 6.48
N VAL A 50 -14.02 -3.67 5.87
CA VAL A 50 -13.19 -2.57 5.35
C VAL A 50 -12.91 -2.79 3.87
N SER A 51 -13.21 -1.79 3.05
CA SER A 51 -13.13 -1.84 1.59
C SER A 51 -12.20 -0.78 1.02
N PHE A 52 -11.43 -1.14 -0.02
CA PHE A 52 -10.49 -0.25 -0.71
C PHE A 52 -10.08 -0.80 -2.09
N ASP A 53 -9.70 0.08 -3.00
CA ASP A 53 -9.18 -0.28 -4.33
C ASP A 53 -7.93 0.51 -4.75
N TRP A 54 -7.63 1.64 -4.11
CA TRP A 54 -6.39 2.37 -4.36
C TRP A 54 -5.14 1.50 -4.18
N THR A 55 -4.17 1.67 -5.07
CA THR A 55 -2.88 0.98 -4.99
C THR A 55 -2.14 1.34 -3.68
N GLY A 56 -1.32 0.43 -3.18
CA GLY A 56 -0.46 0.70 -2.03
C GLY A 56 -1.16 0.79 -0.68
N VAL A 57 -2.49 0.68 -0.59
CA VAL A 57 -3.22 0.56 0.69
C VAL A 57 -2.72 -0.64 1.46
N TYR A 58 -2.51 -0.51 2.78
CA TYR A 58 -2.05 -1.61 3.62
C TYR A 58 -2.70 -1.65 5.00
N ALA A 59 -2.76 -2.86 5.55
CA ALA A 59 -3.16 -3.13 6.92
C ALA A 59 -1.98 -3.67 7.74
N LYS A 60 -1.91 -3.28 9.00
CA LYS A 60 -1.03 -3.87 10.02
C LYS A 60 -1.91 -4.65 10.99
N VAL A 61 -1.54 -5.90 11.25
CA VAL A 61 -2.27 -6.82 12.14
C VAL A 61 -1.29 -7.42 13.11
N LYS A 62 -1.49 -7.19 14.41
CA LYS A 62 -0.63 -7.71 15.47
C LYS A 62 -1.39 -8.74 16.29
N PHE A 63 -0.75 -9.86 16.57
CA PHE A 63 -1.39 -10.97 17.26
C PHE A 63 -0.36 -11.79 18.03
N GLN A 64 -0.83 -12.61 18.96
CA GLN A 64 -0.03 -13.62 19.64
C GLN A 64 -0.75 -14.96 19.49
N GLY A 65 -0.22 -15.81 18.63
CA GLY A 65 -0.78 -17.10 18.20
C GLY A 65 0.18 -17.76 17.22
N ASN A 66 -0.18 -18.92 16.67
CA ASN A 66 0.65 -19.63 15.71
C ASN A 66 0.20 -19.42 14.26
N SER A 67 -0.94 -18.77 14.04
CA SER A 67 -1.49 -18.52 12.71
C SER A 67 -2.27 -17.21 12.64
N LEU A 68 -2.29 -16.63 11.45
CA LEU A 68 -3.15 -15.51 11.08
C LEU A 68 -3.73 -15.77 9.70
N SER A 69 -5.04 -15.62 9.58
CA SER A 69 -5.78 -15.63 8.32
C SER A 69 -6.70 -14.42 8.25
N PHE A 70 -7.25 -14.17 7.07
CA PHE A 70 -8.29 -13.17 6.87
C PHE A 70 -9.34 -13.70 5.91
N LYS A 71 -10.60 -13.31 6.15
CA LYS A 71 -11.71 -13.57 5.25
C LYS A 71 -11.97 -12.33 4.41
N VAL A 72 -11.96 -12.51 3.09
CA VAL A 72 -11.87 -11.41 2.14
C VAL A 72 -12.64 -11.73 0.85
N SER A 73 -13.17 -10.68 0.23
CA SER A 73 -13.73 -10.71 -1.12
C SER A 73 -12.98 -9.73 -2.03
N ASP A 74 -12.96 -10.00 -3.33
CA ASP A 74 -12.45 -9.07 -4.33
C ASP A 74 -13.32 -9.11 -5.58
N THR A 75 -13.59 -7.94 -6.16
CA THR A 75 -14.46 -7.81 -7.34
C THR A 75 -13.80 -8.27 -8.64
N LYS A 76 -12.47 -8.39 -8.66
CA LYS A 76 -11.69 -8.95 -9.77
C LYS A 76 -10.57 -9.83 -9.20
N LYS A 77 -9.31 -9.41 -9.30
CA LYS A 77 -8.13 -10.17 -8.88
C LYS A 77 -7.00 -9.22 -8.53
N ASN A 78 -6.69 -9.11 -7.24
CA ASN A 78 -5.62 -8.26 -6.74
C ASN A 78 -4.44 -9.07 -6.18
N TYR A 79 -3.26 -8.47 -6.21
CA TYR A 79 -2.04 -9.04 -5.63
C TYR A 79 -1.61 -8.25 -4.39
N PHE A 80 -1.06 -8.94 -3.40
CA PHE A 80 -0.64 -8.32 -2.15
C PHE A 80 0.75 -8.78 -1.73
N ASN A 81 1.55 -7.82 -1.24
CA ASN A 81 2.80 -8.09 -0.52
C ASN A 81 2.49 -8.39 0.95
N VAL A 82 3.18 -9.36 1.53
CA VAL A 82 3.06 -9.71 2.96
C VAL A 82 4.44 -9.68 3.60
N TRP A 83 4.57 -8.96 4.73
CA TRP A 83 5.74 -8.98 5.59
C TRP A 83 5.37 -9.51 6.98
N ILE A 84 6.23 -10.34 7.55
CA ILE A 84 6.04 -10.97 8.86
C ILE A 84 7.19 -10.54 9.76
N ASP A 85 6.86 -9.78 10.81
CA ASP A 85 7.80 -9.18 11.78
C ASP A 85 8.88 -8.29 11.16
N ASN A 86 8.67 -7.87 9.91
CA ASN A 86 9.57 -7.03 9.14
C ASN A 86 8.87 -5.72 8.78
N SER A 87 9.64 -4.64 8.70
CA SER A 87 9.19 -3.42 8.01
C SER A 87 8.94 -3.71 6.53
N MET A 88 8.10 -2.92 5.85
CA MET A 88 7.90 -3.00 4.40
C MET A 88 9.18 -2.68 3.63
N SER A 89 10.08 -3.66 3.49
CA SER A 89 11.27 -3.58 2.65
C SER A 89 10.90 -3.76 1.18
N SER A 90 11.85 -3.61 0.25
CA SER A 90 11.60 -3.87 -1.18
C SER A 90 11.15 -5.31 -1.48
N THR A 91 11.49 -6.27 -0.62
CA THR A 91 11.24 -7.69 -0.83
C THR A 91 10.26 -8.21 0.23
N PRO A 92 9.04 -8.63 -0.15
CA PRO A 92 8.11 -9.22 0.79
C PRO A 92 8.53 -10.63 1.20
N ASP A 93 8.02 -11.08 2.35
CA ASP A 93 8.16 -12.48 2.78
C ASP A 93 7.37 -13.42 1.87
N LYS A 94 6.23 -12.95 1.32
CA LYS A 94 5.47 -13.63 0.27
C LYS A 94 4.54 -12.69 -0.48
N VAL A 95 4.09 -13.13 -1.65
CA VAL A 95 3.05 -12.49 -2.43
C VAL A 95 1.83 -13.40 -2.43
N ILE A 96 0.65 -12.85 -2.14
CA ILE A 96 -0.63 -13.56 -2.21
C ILE A 96 -1.53 -12.95 -3.26
N THR A 97 -2.52 -13.72 -3.70
CA THR A 97 -3.57 -13.27 -4.61
C THR A 97 -4.92 -13.31 -3.90
N VAL A 98 -5.75 -12.31 -4.14
CA VAL A 98 -7.13 -12.25 -3.63
C VAL A 98 -8.09 -12.16 -4.82
N HIS A 99 -9.05 -13.06 -4.88
CA HIS A 99 -10.13 -13.08 -5.88
C HIS A 99 -11.35 -13.83 -5.33
N GLY A 100 -12.53 -13.57 -5.89
CA GLY A 100 -13.76 -14.26 -5.49
C GLY A 100 -14.40 -13.65 -4.25
N THR A 101 -15.35 -14.38 -3.65
CA THR A 101 -16.16 -13.88 -2.53
C THR A 101 -15.91 -14.73 -1.29
N ASP A 102 -15.89 -14.09 -0.12
CA ASP A 102 -15.85 -14.71 1.21
C ASP A 102 -14.75 -15.79 1.37
N THR A 103 -13.60 -15.59 0.70
CA THR A 103 -12.47 -16.52 0.70
C THR A 103 -11.60 -16.31 1.94
N THR A 104 -11.19 -17.40 2.59
CA THR A 104 -10.23 -17.35 3.70
C THR A 104 -8.82 -17.64 3.20
N ILE A 105 -7.88 -16.72 3.45
CA ILE A 105 -6.48 -16.84 3.03
C ILE A 105 -5.57 -16.79 4.25
N VAL A 106 -4.58 -17.67 4.29
CA VAL A 106 -3.59 -17.74 5.38
C VAL A 106 -2.47 -16.72 5.15
N LEU A 107 -2.34 -15.77 6.07
CA LEU A 107 -1.31 -14.73 6.07
C LEU A 107 -0.04 -15.15 6.81
N PHE A 108 -0.17 -15.98 7.84
CA PHE A 108 0.96 -16.56 8.57
C PHE A 108 0.55 -17.93 9.12
N SER A 109 1.32 -18.98 8.85
CA SER A 109 1.00 -20.36 9.27
C SER A 109 1.91 -20.87 10.40
N ALA A 110 1.46 -21.92 11.08
CA ALA A 110 2.25 -22.59 12.11
C ALA A 110 3.55 -23.20 11.56
N GLU A 111 3.54 -23.65 10.30
CA GLU A 111 4.73 -24.14 9.60
C GLU A 111 5.72 -23.00 9.36
N GLU A 112 5.26 -21.83 8.94
CA GLU A 112 6.11 -20.64 8.77
C GLU A 112 6.69 -20.16 10.10
N LEU A 113 5.89 -20.16 11.17
CA LEU A 113 6.34 -19.85 12.53
C LEU A 113 7.47 -20.80 12.94
N LYS A 114 7.27 -22.11 12.75
CA LYS A 114 8.27 -23.13 13.07
C LYS A 114 9.52 -22.98 12.22
N ALA A 115 9.39 -22.67 10.93
CA ALA A 115 10.52 -22.47 10.04
C ALA A 115 11.37 -21.25 10.43
N ARG A 116 10.71 -20.15 10.82
CA ARG A 116 11.36 -18.88 11.20
C ARG A 116 11.94 -18.91 12.61
N PHE A 117 11.17 -19.43 13.57
CA PHE A 117 11.45 -19.27 15.00
C PHE A 117 11.55 -20.59 15.76
N GLY A 118 11.45 -21.76 15.10
CA GLY A 118 11.42 -23.06 15.78
C GLY A 118 12.66 -23.39 16.62
N LYS A 119 13.79 -22.72 16.39
CA LYS A 119 15.00 -22.82 17.22
C LYS A 119 15.00 -21.85 18.41
N ASP A 120 14.21 -20.78 18.36
CA ASP A 120 14.04 -19.79 19.41
C ASP A 120 12.60 -19.84 19.96
N LYS A 121 12.41 -20.66 21.02
CA LYS A 121 11.11 -20.83 21.66
C LYS A 121 10.53 -19.53 22.24
N LYS A 122 11.38 -18.53 22.55
CA LYS A 122 10.92 -17.25 23.07
C LYS A 122 10.35 -16.43 21.92
N ALA A 123 11.07 -16.34 20.80
CA ALA A 123 10.58 -15.67 19.59
C ALA A 123 9.30 -16.32 19.06
N ALA A 124 9.22 -17.65 19.05
CA ALA A 124 8.02 -18.38 18.58
C ALA A 124 6.77 -18.16 19.45
N LYS A 125 6.90 -17.62 20.67
CA LYS A 125 5.79 -17.31 21.58
C LYS A 125 5.54 -15.80 21.71
N ALA A 126 6.36 -14.99 21.06
CA ALA A 126 6.23 -13.54 21.10
C ALA A 126 5.02 -13.08 20.27
N PRO A 127 4.52 -11.86 20.51
CA PRO A 127 3.65 -11.19 19.55
C PRO A 127 4.30 -11.07 18.16
N HIS A 128 3.51 -11.33 17.13
CA HIS A 128 3.89 -11.17 15.73
C HIS A 128 3.08 -10.05 15.08
N GLN A 129 3.65 -9.39 14.08
CA GLN A 129 2.96 -8.40 13.26
C GLN A 129 3.07 -8.73 11.78
N VAL A 130 1.93 -8.73 11.10
CA VAL A 130 1.83 -8.87 9.65
C VAL A 130 1.47 -7.54 9.03
N ILE A 131 2.19 -7.16 7.97
CA ILE A 131 1.82 -6.06 7.09
C ILE A 131 1.34 -6.65 5.76
N LEU A 132 0.13 -6.28 5.35
CA LEU A 132 -0.50 -6.71 4.10
C LEU A 132 -0.74 -5.49 3.21
N GLN A 133 -0.01 -5.36 2.09
CA GLN A 133 -0.11 -4.22 1.18
C GLN A 133 -0.64 -4.62 -0.20
N LYS A 134 -1.63 -3.89 -0.71
CA LYS A 134 -2.14 -4.03 -2.07
C LYS A 134 -1.08 -3.56 -3.08
N ARG A 135 -0.69 -4.45 -4.00
CA ARG A 135 0.30 -4.19 -5.05
C ARG A 135 -0.30 -3.49 -6.25
N THR A 136 -1.49 -3.94 -6.64
CA THR A 136 -2.18 -3.57 -7.87
C THR A 136 -3.06 -2.33 -7.71
N GLU A 137 -3.31 -1.61 -8.78
CA GLU A 137 -4.23 -0.46 -8.81
C GLU A 137 -5.71 -0.85 -8.80
N GLY A 138 -6.60 0.15 -8.72
CA GLY A 138 -8.05 -0.09 -8.57
C GLY A 138 -8.68 -0.71 -9.80
N GLU A 139 -8.08 -0.57 -10.98
CA GLU A 139 -8.48 -1.30 -12.19
C GLU A 139 -8.51 -2.82 -11.97
N GLN A 140 -7.72 -3.35 -11.02
CA GLN A 140 -7.67 -4.77 -10.70
C GLN A 140 -8.67 -5.23 -9.63
N GLY A 141 -9.59 -4.35 -9.22
CA GLY A 141 -10.72 -4.67 -8.36
C GLY A 141 -10.68 -3.98 -7.00
N THR A 142 -11.82 -4.02 -6.33
CA THR A 142 -12.01 -3.56 -4.96
C THR A 142 -11.90 -4.75 -4.03
N THR A 143 -11.00 -4.65 -3.05
CA THR A 143 -10.86 -5.64 -1.98
C THR A 143 -11.75 -5.24 -0.81
N THR A 144 -12.48 -6.20 -0.25
CA THR A 144 -13.29 -6.05 0.96
C THR A 144 -12.86 -7.08 1.99
N ILE A 145 -12.20 -6.65 3.05
CA ILE A 145 -11.82 -7.52 4.18
C ILE A 145 -12.99 -7.55 5.16
N LYS A 146 -13.42 -8.75 5.53
CA LYS A 146 -14.52 -8.97 6.48
C LYS A 146 -14.00 -9.08 7.91
N GLU A 147 -13.02 -9.96 8.11
CA GLU A 147 -12.51 -10.29 9.44
C GLU A 147 -11.10 -10.88 9.37
N PHE A 148 -10.37 -10.74 10.47
CA PHE A 148 -9.10 -11.43 10.72
C PHE A 148 -9.33 -12.54 11.73
N ILE A 149 -8.61 -13.64 11.56
CA ILE A 149 -8.76 -14.88 12.31
C ILE A 149 -7.37 -15.34 12.81
N THR A 150 -7.25 -15.65 14.10
CA THR A 150 -6.04 -16.24 14.70
C THR A 150 -6.40 -17.34 15.69
N ASP A 151 -5.46 -18.27 15.95
CA ASP A 151 -5.58 -19.31 16.99
C ASP A 151 -5.16 -18.83 18.39
N GLY A 152 -4.89 -17.53 18.54
CA GLY A 152 -4.55 -16.90 19.81
C GLY A 152 -5.33 -15.61 20.04
N GLN A 153 -4.63 -14.49 20.27
CA GLN A 153 -5.26 -13.20 20.57
C GLN A 153 -4.74 -12.08 19.67
N PHE A 154 -5.63 -11.16 19.30
CA PHE A 154 -5.25 -9.92 18.64
C PHE A 154 -4.72 -8.89 19.65
N LEU A 155 -3.72 -8.14 19.24
CA LEU A 155 -3.10 -7.06 19.99
C LEU A 155 -3.21 -5.76 19.16
N GLN A 156 -3.02 -4.61 19.81
CA GLN A 156 -3.00 -3.34 19.08
C GLN A 156 -1.85 -3.34 18.08
N ALA A 157 -2.17 -3.24 16.79
CA ALA A 157 -1.17 -3.07 15.75
C ALA A 157 -0.45 -1.72 15.88
N ASP A 158 0.76 -1.65 15.35
CA ASP A 158 1.55 -0.44 15.39
C ASP A 158 0.81 0.70 14.67
N ALA A 159 0.76 1.87 15.31
CA ALA A 159 0.08 3.05 14.79
C ALA A 159 0.66 3.51 13.44
N PRO A 160 -0.05 4.39 12.70
CA PRO A 160 0.55 5.11 11.59
C PRO A 160 1.82 5.85 12.03
N LYS A 161 2.82 5.92 11.16
CA LYS A 161 4.05 6.65 11.42
C LYS A 161 3.76 8.15 11.51
N ALA A 162 4.61 8.86 12.25
CA ALA A 162 4.50 10.32 12.39
C ALA A 162 4.67 11.07 11.06
N ARG A 163 5.40 10.48 10.11
CA ARG A 163 5.60 11.01 8.77
C ARG A 163 4.69 10.26 7.80
N ILE A 164 3.91 11.00 7.03
CA ILE A 164 3.06 10.45 5.98
C ILE A 164 3.23 11.29 4.71
N ILE A 165 3.44 10.66 3.56
CA ILE A 165 3.49 11.33 2.25
C ILE A 165 2.25 10.94 1.45
N GLU A 166 1.50 11.92 0.93
CA GLU A 166 0.46 11.66 -0.07
C GLU A 166 1.06 11.75 -1.48
N TYR A 167 0.76 10.78 -2.33
CA TYR A 167 1.17 10.75 -3.73
C TYR A 167 -0.04 10.79 -4.63
N ILE A 168 -0.01 11.67 -5.62
CA ILE A 168 -1.02 11.74 -6.67
C ILE A 168 -0.31 11.49 -8.00
N GLY A 169 -0.75 10.49 -8.74
CA GLY A 169 -0.01 10.07 -9.93
C GLY A 169 -0.75 9.22 -10.93
N ASP A 170 0.02 8.73 -11.89
CA ASP A 170 -0.42 7.83 -12.95
C ASP A 170 0.21 6.43 -12.78
N SER A 171 0.39 5.70 -13.87
CA SER A 171 0.99 4.36 -13.93
C SER A 171 2.37 4.26 -13.27
N TYR A 172 3.17 5.34 -13.28
CA TYR A 172 4.46 5.38 -12.59
C TYR A 172 4.30 5.29 -11.07
N THR A 173 3.18 5.78 -10.55
CA THR A 173 2.89 5.77 -9.12
C THR A 173 2.13 4.50 -8.72
N CYS A 174 1.37 3.89 -9.64
CA CYS A 174 0.76 2.56 -9.45
C CYS A 174 1.81 1.44 -9.34
N GLY A 175 2.93 1.57 -10.04
CA GLY A 175 3.95 0.51 -10.15
C GLY A 175 3.80 -0.34 -11.40
N TYR A 176 3.25 0.25 -12.47
CA TYR A 176 3.03 -0.44 -13.74
C TYR A 176 4.33 -1.01 -14.29
N GLY A 177 4.39 -2.35 -14.42
CA GLY A 177 5.52 -3.03 -15.04
C GLY A 177 6.83 -2.99 -14.26
N THR A 178 6.80 -2.66 -12.96
CA THR A 178 8.01 -2.52 -12.11
C THR A 178 8.85 -3.80 -12.01
N GLU A 179 8.19 -4.97 -12.09
CA GLU A 179 8.84 -6.29 -12.01
C GLU A 179 9.02 -6.94 -13.38
N SER A 180 8.58 -6.28 -14.45
CA SER A 180 8.72 -6.79 -15.82
C SER A 180 10.07 -6.42 -16.42
N SER A 181 10.52 -7.25 -17.37
CA SER A 181 11.60 -6.86 -18.27
C SER A 181 11.12 -5.86 -19.32
N ASN A 182 12.05 -5.14 -19.95
CA ASN A 182 11.77 -4.17 -21.02
C ASN A 182 11.22 -4.78 -22.32
N LYS A 183 11.08 -6.11 -22.40
CA LYS A 183 10.55 -6.84 -23.57
C LYS A 183 9.11 -7.30 -23.38
N GLU A 184 8.56 -7.12 -22.19
CA GLU A 184 7.25 -7.66 -21.82
C GLU A 184 6.14 -6.61 -21.94
N ARG A 185 4.93 -7.11 -22.16
CA ARG A 185 3.69 -6.35 -21.97
C ARG A 185 3.27 -6.42 -20.52
N PHE A 186 2.50 -5.43 -20.10
CA PHE A 186 1.94 -5.36 -18.76
C PHE A 186 1.12 -6.57 -18.38
N LYS A 187 1.25 -6.94 -17.11
CA LYS A 187 0.48 -7.97 -16.43
C LYS A 187 0.17 -7.48 -15.01
N PRO A 188 -1.05 -7.64 -14.48
CA PRO A 188 -1.36 -7.24 -13.11
C PRO A 188 -0.43 -7.88 -12.06
N GLU A 189 0.08 -9.08 -12.31
CA GLU A 189 1.05 -9.77 -11.44
C GLU A 189 2.36 -8.98 -11.25
N THR A 190 2.80 -8.27 -12.29
CA THR A 190 4.09 -7.56 -12.31
C THR A 190 3.98 -6.09 -11.93
N GLU A 191 2.76 -5.62 -11.64
CA GLU A 191 2.50 -4.35 -11.00
C GLU A 191 2.82 -4.46 -9.51
N ASN A 192 3.74 -3.61 -9.03
CA ASN A 192 4.12 -3.59 -7.62
C ASN A 192 4.39 -2.17 -7.12
N GLN A 193 3.39 -1.58 -6.46
CA GLN A 193 3.52 -0.28 -5.82
C GLN A 193 4.72 -0.18 -4.87
N ASN A 194 5.11 -1.28 -4.21
CA ASN A 194 6.25 -1.30 -3.30
C ASN A 194 7.60 -1.01 -3.98
N LEU A 195 7.68 -1.22 -5.30
CA LEU A 195 8.88 -0.98 -6.11
C LEU A 195 8.80 0.34 -6.88
N THR A 196 7.97 1.27 -6.42
CA THR A 196 7.87 2.62 -6.98
C THR A 196 8.79 3.60 -6.26
N TYR A 197 9.01 4.75 -6.91
CA TYR A 197 9.73 5.86 -6.30
C TYR A 197 9.02 6.34 -5.01
N ALA A 198 7.68 6.30 -4.99
CA ALA A 198 6.86 6.72 -3.87
C ALA A 198 7.14 5.87 -2.62
N CYS A 199 7.13 4.55 -2.76
CA CYS A 199 7.42 3.65 -1.66
C CYS A 199 8.90 3.74 -1.23
N ALA A 200 9.82 3.91 -2.20
CA ALA A 200 11.25 4.08 -1.90
C ALA A 200 11.54 5.34 -1.07
N MET A 201 10.91 6.48 -1.41
CA MET A 201 11.01 7.68 -0.59
C MET A 201 10.36 7.51 0.78
N ALA A 202 9.19 6.84 0.85
CA ALA A 202 8.52 6.56 2.12
C ALA A 202 9.43 5.73 3.05
N ARG A 203 10.08 4.68 2.53
CA ARG A 203 11.11 3.91 3.27
C ARG A 203 12.28 4.78 3.71
N TYR A 204 12.82 5.61 2.82
CA TYR A 204 13.96 6.49 3.12
C TYR A 204 13.69 7.43 4.30
N PHE A 205 12.50 8.03 4.34
CA PHE A 205 12.10 8.98 5.37
C PHE A 205 11.47 8.34 6.61
N ASP A 206 11.37 7.01 6.66
CA ASP A 206 10.58 6.28 7.66
C ASP A 206 9.15 6.84 7.77
N ALA A 207 8.51 6.97 6.61
CA ALA A 207 7.16 7.49 6.45
C ALA A 207 6.19 6.38 6.02
N ASP A 208 4.92 6.56 6.37
CA ASP A 208 3.81 5.87 5.73
C ASP A 208 3.40 6.64 4.44
N GLN A 209 2.57 6.05 3.59
CA GLN A 209 2.17 6.67 2.32
C GLN A 209 0.68 6.50 2.02
N ILE A 210 0.08 7.53 1.43
CA ILE A 210 -1.27 7.48 0.83
C ILE A 210 -1.08 7.63 -0.67
N VAL A 211 -1.56 6.68 -1.47
CA VAL A 211 -1.31 6.67 -2.92
C VAL A 211 -2.63 6.77 -3.68
N LEU A 212 -2.76 7.82 -4.49
CA LEU A 212 -3.92 8.11 -5.31
C LEU A 212 -3.47 8.17 -6.76
N ALA A 213 -3.41 7.00 -7.39
CA ALA A 213 -2.88 6.85 -8.73
C ALA A 213 -3.73 5.90 -9.56
N HIS A 214 -3.77 6.18 -10.86
CA HIS A 214 -4.45 5.34 -11.84
C HIS A 214 -3.73 5.42 -13.20
N SER A 215 -3.44 4.27 -13.78
CA SER A 215 -2.70 4.15 -15.04
C SER A 215 -3.43 4.83 -16.20
N GLY A 216 -2.68 5.61 -17.00
CA GLY A 216 -3.24 6.31 -18.15
C GLY A 216 -4.06 7.56 -17.82
N MET A 217 -4.22 7.95 -16.55
CA MET A 217 -4.91 9.18 -16.19
C MET A 217 -4.00 10.41 -16.22
N GLY A 218 -4.56 11.55 -16.57
CA GLY A 218 -3.86 12.85 -16.59
C GLY A 218 -4.63 13.95 -15.86
N ILE A 219 -4.18 15.19 -16.03
CA ILE A 219 -4.76 16.40 -15.43
C ILE A 219 -5.93 16.96 -16.24
N ALA A 220 -5.78 17.00 -17.56
CA ALA A 220 -6.75 17.50 -18.52
C ALA A 220 -6.97 16.56 -19.71
N ARG A 221 -6.14 15.53 -19.83
CA ARG A 221 -6.25 14.51 -20.87
C ARG A 221 -5.69 13.18 -20.38
N ASN A 222 -6.43 12.12 -20.65
CA ASN A 222 -6.00 10.74 -20.40
C ASN A 222 -5.27 10.17 -21.61
N TYR A 223 -4.50 9.09 -21.41
CA TYR A 223 -3.71 8.43 -22.44
C TYR A 223 -4.57 8.15 -23.68
N ASN A 224 -4.08 8.57 -24.85
CA ASN A 224 -4.75 8.42 -26.15
C ASN A 224 -6.17 9.04 -26.22
N GLY A 225 -6.57 9.88 -25.26
CA GLY A 225 -7.92 10.44 -25.17
C GLY A 225 -9.01 9.42 -24.85
N ASN A 226 -8.65 8.26 -24.27
CA ASN A 226 -9.54 7.11 -24.09
C ASN A 226 -10.74 7.39 -23.16
N VAL A 227 -10.56 8.25 -22.15
CA VAL A 227 -11.62 8.65 -21.21
C VAL A 227 -11.73 10.17 -21.25
N LYS A 228 -12.93 10.69 -21.52
CA LYS A 228 -13.21 12.12 -21.65
C LYS A 228 -13.98 12.64 -20.44
N GLY A 229 -13.60 13.81 -19.93
CA GLY A 229 -14.34 14.51 -18.90
C GLY A 229 -14.22 13.94 -17.49
N TYR A 230 -13.29 13.01 -17.26
CA TYR A 230 -12.95 12.50 -15.93
C TYR A 230 -11.44 12.30 -15.85
N PHE A 231 -10.78 13.03 -14.96
CA PHE A 231 -9.34 13.15 -14.87
C PHE A 231 -8.87 12.95 -13.41
N MET A 232 -7.55 12.94 -13.17
CA MET A 232 -7.03 12.79 -11.81
C MET A 232 -7.54 13.84 -10.81
N PRO A 233 -7.75 15.12 -11.18
CA PRO A 233 -8.40 16.08 -10.27
C PRO A 233 -9.80 15.65 -9.81
N ASP A 234 -10.60 15.04 -10.68
CA ASP A 234 -11.94 14.53 -10.32
C ASP A 234 -11.83 13.27 -9.45
N ARG A 235 -10.87 12.41 -9.77
CA ARG A 235 -10.62 11.14 -9.09
C ARG A 235 -10.01 11.33 -7.69
N TYR A 236 -9.23 12.40 -7.49
CA TYR A 236 -8.69 12.79 -6.20
C TYR A 236 -9.77 13.02 -5.14
N LEU A 237 -11.01 13.29 -5.54
CA LEU A 237 -12.12 13.52 -4.62
C LEU A 237 -12.72 12.23 -4.03
N GLN A 238 -12.29 11.05 -4.50
CA GLN A 238 -13.01 9.80 -4.26
C GLN A 238 -12.35 8.91 -3.19
N THR A 239 -13.17 8.21 -2.41
CA THR A 239 -12.69 7.17 -1.48
C THR A 239 -12.10 5.98 -2.23
N TYR A 240 -12.60 5.71 -3.43
CA TYR A 240 -12.17 4.63 -4.30
C TYR A 240 -11.62 5.18 -5.62
N ASP A 241 -10.66 4.47 -6.21
CA ASP A 241 -10.17 4.70 -7.56
C ASP A 241 -11.32 4.61 -8.57
N THR A 242 -12.06 3.50 -8.54
CA THR A 242 -13.01 3.12 -9.59
C THR A 242 -14.45 3.57 -9.33
N ASN A 243 -14.77 4.04 -8.12
CA ASN A 243 -16.11 4.51 -7.76
C ASN A 243 -16.14 6.04 -7.59
N LYS A 244 -16.83 6.72 -8.52
CA LYS A 244 -16.94 8.18 -8.57
C LYS A 244 -17.98 8.80 -7.63
N ASP A 245 -18.82 7.97 -7.01
CA ASP A 245 -19.99 8.40 -6.24
C ASP A 245 -19.73 8.43 -4.73
N VAL A 246 -18.64 7.80 -4.28
CA VAL A 246 -18.23 7.79 -2.86
C VAL A 246 -17.07 8.76 -2.66
N LYS A 247 -17.37 9.90 -2.06
CA LYS A 247 -16.41 10.99 -1.81
C LYS A 247 -15.54 10.70 -0.60
N TRP A 248 -14.26 11.04 -0.71
CA TRP A 248 -13.32 10.99 0.41
C TRP A 248 -13.52 12.19 1.34
N ASP A 249 -13.60 11.92 2.64
CA ASP A 249 -13.59 12.96 3.67
C ASP A 249 -12.24 12.99 4.39
N ALA A 250 -11.35 13.87 3.92
CA ALA A 250 -10.03 14.06 4.52
C ALA A 250 -10.09 14.60 5.96
N LYS A 251 -11.18 15.28 6.35
CA LYS A 251 -11.33 15.83 7.70
C LYS A 251 -11.64 14.71 8.70
N ALA A 252 -12.49 13.76 8.32
CA ALA A 252 -12.82 12.58 9.12
C ALA A 252 -11.68 11.57 9.24
N SER A 253 -10.71 11.56 8.31
CA SER A 253 -9.57 10.65 8.38
C SER A 253 -8.58 11.02 9.48
N SER A 254 -8.09 10.01 10.22
CA SER A 254 -6.99 10.17 11.18
C SER A 254 -5.61 10.29 10.51
N LEU A 255 -5.49 9.93 9.23
CA LEU A 255 -4.24 10.02 8.49
C LEU A 255 -4.03 11.45 7.99
N LYS A 256 -3.01 12.12 8.52
CA LYS A 256 -2.65 13.49 8.15
C LYS A 256 -1.29 13.49 7.45
N PRO A 257 -1.25 13.49 6.10
CA PRO A 257 0.01 13.63 5.38
C PRO A 257 0.70 14.94 5.75
N SER A 258 2.03 14.97 5.61
CA SER A 258 2.85 16.16 5.84
C SER A 258 3.22 16.89 4.56
N ILE A 259 3.07 16.23 3.41
CA ILE A 259 3.34 16.75 2.07
C ILE A 259 2.58 15.93 1.03
N THR A 260 2.09 16.59 -0.02
CA THR A 260 1.58 15.93 -1.22
C THR A 260 2.57 16.07 -2.37
N VAL A 261 2.92 14.96 -3.00
CA VAL A 261 3.76 14.90 -4.21
C VAL A 261 2.89 14.55 -5.40
N ILE A 262 2.83 15.45 -6.38
CA ILE A 262 2.05 15.27 -7.62
C ILE A 262 3.02 14.88 -8.74
N TYR A 263 2.93 13.64 -9.22
CA TYR A 263 3.67 13.15 -10.39
C TYR A 263 2.66 12.89 -11.52
N LEU A 264 2.29 13.94 -12.25
CA LEU A 264 1.29 13.89 -13.31
C LEU A 264 1.68 14.76 -14.49
N GLY A 265 1.14 14.43 -15.66
CA GLY A 265 1.39 15.12 -16.94
C GLY A 265 1.81 14.16 -18.04
N THR A 266 2.35 12.97 -17.70
CA THR A 266 2.84 12.02 -18.71
C THR A 266 1.77 11.68 -19.74
N ASN A 267 0.55 11.39 -19.29
CA ASN A 267 -0.54 10.99 -20.17
C ASN A 267 -1.13 12.16 -20.95
N ASP A 268 -1.18 13.34 -20.35
CA ASP A 268 -1.61 14.57 -21.00
C ASP A 268 -0.75 14.88 -22.23
N PHE A 269 0.56 14.69 -22.08
CA PHE A 269 1.58 15.00 -23.08
C PHE A 269 2.04 13.81 -23.93
N SER A 270 1.50 12.62 -23.66
CA SER A 270 1.69 11.43 -24.49
C SER A 270 0.85 11.53 -25.77
N THR A 271 1.27 10.86 -26.86
CA THR A 271 0.53 10.55 -28.12
C THR A 271 -0.47 11.60 -28.66
N GLY A 272 -0.43 11.96 -29.94
CA GLY A 272 -1.46 12.85 -30.51
C GLY A 272 -1.40 14.31 -30.03
N MET A 273 -2.53 15.03 -30.05
CA MET A 273 -2.57 16.48 -29.79
C MET A 273 -2.60 16.79 -28.29
N GLN A 274 -1.70 17.70 -27.86
CA GLN A 274 -1.57 18.13 -26.48
C GLN A 274 -2.77 18.95 -26.01
N PRO A 275 -3.11 18.93 -24.70
CA PRO A 275 -4.23 19.70 -24.18
C PRO A 275 -3.99 21.20 -24.36
N ALA A 276 -5.09 21.95 -24.49
CA ALA A 276 -5.02 23.40 -24.42
C ALA A 276 -4.47 23.83 -23.05
N GLU A 277 -3.47 24.73 -23.04
CA GLU A 277 -2.82 25.24 -21.83
C GLU A 277 -3.82 25.67 -20.78
N ARG A 278 -4.82 26.47 -21.19
CA ARG A 278 -5.86 26.99 -20.30
C ARG A 278 -6.60 25.87 -19.55
N LEU A 279 -6.87 24.74 -20.21
CA LEU A 279 -7.58 23.62 -19.57
C LEU A 279 -6.67 22.88 -18.60
N PHE A 280 -5.43 22.59 -19.01
CA PHE A 280 -4.44 21.96 -18.14
C PHE A 280 -4.19 22.79 -16.88
N VAL A 281 -3.87 24.07 -17.04
CA VAL A 281 -3.60 24.99 -15.94
C VAL A 281 -4.80 25.11 -15.01
N LYS A 282 -6.02 25.26 -15.56
CA LYS A 282 -7.25 25.31 -14.75
C LYS A 282 -7.41 24.05 -13.89
N ASN A 283 -7.32 22.87 -14.50
CA ASN A 283 -7.53 21.60 -13.79
C ASN A 283 -6.44 21.32 -12.76
N TYR A 284 -5.19 21.68 -13.06
CA TYR A 284 -4.09 21.56 -12.11
C TYR A 284 -4.31 22.48 -10.90
N ILE A 285 -4.72 23.74 -11.12
CA ILE A 285 -5.06 24.67 -10.04
C ILE A 285 -6.24 24.16 -9.20
N THR A 286 -7.25 23.55 -9.83
CA THR A 286 -8.34 22.88 -9.09
C THR A 286 -7.79 21.81 -8.15
N LEU A 287 -6.94 20.90 -8.65
CA LEU A 287 -6.33 19.87 -7.81
C LEU A 287 -5.54 20.47 -6.64
N LEU A 288 -4.72 21.51 -6.88
CA LEU A 288 -3.98 22.19 -5.81
C LEU A 288 -4.92 22.78 -4.75
N LYS A 289 -6.03 23.40 -5.16
CA LYS A 289 -7.03 23.96 -4.24
C LYS A 289 -7.72 22.89 -3.40
N GLU A 290 -8.04 21.74 -4.00
CA GLU A 290 -8.64 20.61 -3.26
C GLU A 290 -7.67 20.06 -2.20
N ILE A 291 -6.38 19.93 -2.52
CA ILE A 291 -5.36 19.50 -1.55
C ILE A 291 -5.25 20.53 -0.40
N LYS A 292 -5.25 21.83 -0.71
CA LYS A 292 -5.25 22.89 0.31
C LYS A 292 -6.52 22.91 1.16
N ALA A 293 -7.67 22.61 0.59
CA ALA A 293 -8.93 22.50 1.32
C ALA A 293 -8.91 21.31 2.31
N ASN A 294 -8.22 20.23 1.95
CA ASN A 294 -8.07 19.05 2.81
C ASN A 294 -7.08 19.25 3.96
N TYR A 295 -5.95 19.92 3.71
CA TYR A 295 -4.81 19.93 4.64
C TYR A 295 -4.35 21.32 5.14
N GLY A 296 -4.92 22.41 4.62
CA GLY A 296 -4.66 23.78 5.07
C GLY A 296 -3.83 24.61 4.09
N GLU A 297 -3.88 25.94 4.28
CA GLU A 297 -3.25 26.92 3.36
C GLU A 297 -1.72 26.78 3.30
N ASP A 298 -1.07 26.49 4.43
CA ASP A 298 0.39 26.38 4.52
C ASP A 298 0.92 24.96 4.16
N TYR A 299 0.04 24.02 3.85
CA TYR A 299 0.42 22.63 3.57
C TYR A 299 1.32 22.50 2.32
N PRO A 300 2.51 21.87 2.38
CA PRO A 300 3.41 21.82 1.23
C PRO A 300 2.93 20.88 0.12
N ILE A 301 3.08 21.32 -1.13
CA ILE A 301 2.81 20.52 -2.32
C ILE A 301 4.04 20.57 -3.23
N LEU A 302 4.56 19.40 -3.63
CA LEU A 302 5.62 19.26 -4.62
C LEU A 302 5.03 18.79 -5.97
N CYS A 303 5.02 19.70 -6.94
CA CYS A 303 4.63 19.42 -8.32
C CYS A 303 5.85 18.89 -9.09
N VAL A 304 5.84 17.61 -9.44
CA VAL A 304 6.90 16.97 -10.21
C VAL A 304 6.48 16.93 -11.67
N ALA A 305 7.19 17.68 -12.52
CA ALA A 305 7.06 17.53 -13.96
C ALA A 305 7.76 16.23 -14.39
N PRO A 306 7.00 15.25 -14.94
CA PRO A 306 7.57 13.99 -15.39
C PRO A 306 8.57 14.19 -16.53
N LYS A 307 9.22 13.11 -16.91
CA LYS A 307 10.24 13.08 -17.96
C LYS A 307 9.72 13.67 -19.29
N ASN A 308 10.57 14.45 -19.95
CA ASN A 308 10.65 14.61 -21.42
C ASN A 308 9.61 15.47 -22.16
N ASP A 309 9.14 16.59 -21.60
CA ASP A 309 8.41 17.59 -22.41
C ASP A 309 8.58 19.00 -21.82
N LEU A 310 9.13 19.94 -22.60
CA LEU A 310 9.33 21.33 -22.19
C LEU A 310 7.99 22.05 -21.99
N LEU A 311 7.00 21.75 -22.83
CA LEU A 311 5.66 22.32 -22.76
C LEU A 311 4.93 21.83 -21.51
N MET A 312 5.10 20.55 -21.14
CA MET A 312 4.58 20.01 -19.89
C MET A 312 5.15 20.74 -18.67
N PHE A 313 6.48 20.91 -18.62
CA PHE A 313 7.11 21.67 -17.55
C PHE A 313 6.58 23.11 -17.51
N ASP A 314 6.46 23.76 -18.67
CA ASP A 314 5.94 25.13 -18.75
C ASP A 314 4.51 25.25 -18.25
N TYR A 315 3.63 24.30 -18.56
CA TYR A 315 2.25 24.32 -18.09
C TYR A 315 2.16 24.07 -16.58
N ILE A 316 2.93 23.13 -16.05
CA ILE A 316 2.99 22.87 -14.59
C ILE A 316 3.57 24.08 -13.86
N ARG A 317 4.65 24.67 -14.39
CA ARG A 317 5.25 25.91 -13.86
C ARG A 317 4.24 27.06 -13.87
N LYS A 318 3.52 27.24 -14.97
CA LYS A 318 2.46 28.25 -15.07
C LYS A 318 1.36 28.02 -14.05
N ALA A 319 0.88 26.79 -13.90
CA ALA A 319 -0.11 26.47 -12.87
C ALA A 319 0.39 26.74 -11.45
N ALA A 320 1.64 26.36 -11.13
CA ALA A 320 2.24 26.61 -9.83
C ALA A 320 2.40 28.13 -9.54
N ASN A 321 2.80 28.92 -10.53
CA ASN A 321 2.98 30.37 -10.37
C ASN A 321 1.65 31.14 -10.32
N ASP A 322 0.67 30.76 -11.15
CA ASP A 322 -0.58 31.51 -11.33
C ASP A 322 -1.67 31.08 -10.33
N CYS A 323 -1.45 30.04 -9.52
CA CYS A 323 -2.48 29.51 -8.62
C CYS A 323 -2.85 30.46 -7.47
N GLY A 324 -1.97 31.38 -7.09
CA GLY A 324 -2.13 32.25 -5.92
C GLY A 324 -2.06 31.52 -4.57
N LEU A 325 -1.57 30.28 -4.53
CA LEU A 325 -1.45 29.46 -3.32
C LEU A 325 -0.02 29.53 -2.77
N LYS A 326 0.11 29.40 -1.44
CA LYS A 326 1.42 29.33 -0.76
C LYS A 326 2.01 27.93 -0.80
N ASN A 327 3.31 27.82 -0.51
CA ASN A 327 4.01 26.55 -0.29
C ASN A 327 3.85 25.53 -1.45
N ILE A 328 3.83 26.03 -2.68
CA ILE A 328 3.82 25.24 -3.91
C ILE A 328 5.25 25.20 -4.44
N HIS A 329 5.77 23.99 -4.61
CA HIS A 329 7.12 23.72 -5.09
C HIS A 329 7.06 23.02 -6.43
N ILE A 330 8.07 23.23 -7.26
CA ILE A 330 8.18 22.56 -8.55
C ILE A 330 9.56 21.94 -8.70
N MET A 331 9.58 20.75 -9.30
CA MET A 331 10.80 20.15 -9.83
C MET A 331 10.52 19.48 -11.17
N ALA A 332 11.57 19.22 -11.94
CA ALA A 332 11.46 18.51 -13.21
C ALA A 332 12.47 17.37 -13.26
N LEU A 333 12.04 16.23 -13.80
CA LEU A 333 12.94 15.14 -14.13
C LEU A 333 13.34 15.23 -15.60
N THR A 334 14.65 15.25 -15.87
CA THR A 334 15.15 15.24 -17.24
C THR A 334 15.15 13.83 -17.82
N LYS A 335 15.32 13.72 -19.14
CA LYS A 335 15.44 12.43 -19.82
C LYS A 335 16.61 11.56 -19.33
N SER A 336 17.56 12.15 -18.63
CA SER A 336 18.78 11.52 -18.14
C SER A 336 18.65 10.97 -16.71
N VAL A 337 17.47 11.08 -16.07
CA VAL A 337 17.28 10.56 -14.70
C VAL A 337 17.47 9.04 -14.61
N HIS A 338 17.15 8.30 -15.67
CA HIS A 338 17.43 6.86 -15.79
C HIS A 338 17.72 6.50 -17.26
N ASN A 339 18.34 5.34 -17.45
CA ASN A 339 18.62 4.77 -18.75
C ASN A 339 17.32 4.29 -19.40
N ASN A 340 17.19 4.44 -20.72
CA ASN A 340 15.98 4.07 -21.46
C ASN A 340 16.05 2.65 -22.05
N ASP A 341 16.97 1.84 -21.55
CA ASP A 341 17.17 0.44 -21.89
C ASP A 341 17.15 -0.44 -20.63
N ALA A 342 18.18 -0.35 -19.77
CA ALA A 342 18.40 -1.21 -18.62
C ALA A 342 17.50 -0.89 -17.42
N ASP A 343 16.99 0.35 -17.33
CA ASP A 343 16.11 0.78 -16.24
C ASP A 343 14.63 0.75 -16.64
N MET A 344 14.29 0.02 -17.72
CA MET A 344 12.93 -0.09 -18.25
C MET A 344 12.31 -1.45 -17.91
N GLY A 345 11.00 -1.44 -17.66
CA GLY A 345 10.10 -2.58 -17.53
C GLY A 345 9.04 -2.55 -18.63
N ALA A 346 7.84 -3.03 -18.33
CA ALA A 346 6.81 -3.25 -19.36
C ALA A 346 6.37 -1.95 -20.05
N ASP A 347 6.11 -2.04 -21.36
CA ASP A 347 5.51 -0.99 -22.18
C ASP A 347 6.16 0.40 -22.04
N GLY A 348 7.48 0.44 -21.84
CA GLY A 348 8.22 1.70 -21.71
C GLY A 348 8.06 2.41 -20.37
N HIS A 349 7.58 1.71 -19.34
CA HIS A 349 7.62 2.17 -17.94
C HIS A 349 8.97 1.82 -17.31
N PRO A 350 9.42 2.53 -16.26
CA PRO A 350 10.65 2.18 -15.56
C PRO A 350 10.48 0.90 -14.75
N ASN A 351 11.54 0.08 -14.70
CA ASN A 351 11.64 -0.99 -13.71
C ASN A 351 12.05 -0.42 -12.35
N TYR A 352 12.21 -1.30 -11.36
CA TYR A 352 12.59 -0.89 -10.00
C TYR A 352 13.85 0.00 -9.93
N THR A 353 14.90 -0.31 -10.70
CA THR A 353 16.12 0.51 -10.74
C THR A 353 15.83 1.93 -11.26
N GLY A 354 14.98 2.05 -12.28
CA GLY A 354 14.52 3.34 -12.79
C GLY A 354 13.75 4.14 -11.74
N HIS A 355 12.92 3.46 -10.94
CA HIS A 355 12.21 4.07 -9.82
C HIS A 355 13.15 4.54 -8.70
N LEU A 356 14.20 3.78 -8.37
CA LEU A 356 15.19 4.21 -7.38
C LEU A 356 15.91 5.49 -7.81
N LYS A 357 16.32 5.58 -9.08
CA LYS A 357 16.96 6.80 -9.60
C LYS A 357 16.03 8.02 -9.53
N LYS A 358 14.74 7.82 -9.79
CA LYS A 358 13.71 8.86 -9.59
C LYS A 358 13.58 9.28 -8.12
N ALA A 359 13.56 8.32 -7.19
CA ALA A 359 13.52 8.61 -5.76
C ALA A 359 14.77 9.39 -5.31
N TYR A 360 15.97 8.99 -5.73
CA TYR A 360 17.22 9.73 -5.47
C TYR A 360 17.15 11.20 -5.92
N ALA A 361 16.51 11.48 -7.06
CA ALA A 361 16.35 12.84 -7.55
C ALA A 361 15.33 13.67 -6.74
N MET A 362 14.30 13.02 -6.19
CA MET A 362 13.19 13.69 -5.49
C MET A 362 13.42 13.86 -3.98
N ILE A 363 14.18 12.97 -3.35
CA ILE A 363 14.47 13.00 -1.90
C ILE A 363 15.01 14.35 -1.41
N PRO A 364 15.98 15.01 -2.08
CA PRO A 364 16.48 16.30 -1.62
C PRO A 364 15.40 17.40 -1.59
N TYR A 365 14.44 17.37 -2.51
CA TYR A 365 13.31 18.30 -2.52
C TYR A 365 12.38 18.04 -1.34
N VAL A 366 11.97 16.79 -1.13
CA VAL A 366 11.11 16.44 0.01
C VAL A 366 11.78 16.80 1.32
N SER A 367 13.08 16.48 1.48
CA SER A 367 13.88 16.87 2.65
C SER A 367 13.87 18.38 2.89
N THR A 368 14.14 19.19 1.86
CA THR A 368 14.14 20.66 1.97
C THR A 368 12.77 21.22 2.35
N ILE A 369 11.70 20.70 1.75
CA ILE A 369 10.33 21.21 1.94
C ILE A 369 9.78 20.85 3.32
N THR A 370 10.06 19.63 3.79
CA THR A 370 9.53 19.10 5.05
C THR A 370 10.44 19.34 6.26
N GLY A 371 11.71 19.67 6.02
CA GLY A 371 12.75 19.69 7.05
C GLY A 371 13.19 18.30 7.52
N TRP A 372 12.77 17.21 6.85
CA TRP A 372 13.21 15.86 7.20
C TRP A 372 14.64 15.63 6.76
N GLU A 373 15.53 15.35 7.72
CA GLU A 373 16.95 15.21 7.45
C GLU A 373 17.26 14.07 6.47
N LEU A 374 18.28 14.29 5.62
CA LEU A 374 18.87 13.24 4.81
C LEU A 374 19.62 12.26 5.71
N SER A 375 19.08 11.05 5.86
CA SER A 375 19.61 10.05 6.78
C SER A 375 20.95 9.42 6.36
N GLY A 376 21.42 9.69 5.14
CA GLY A 376 22.58 9.02 4.53
C GLY A 376 22.37 7.53 4.22
N LYS A 377 21.18 6.99 4.50
CA LYS A 377 20.83 5.59 4.19
C LYS A 377 20.70 5.40 2.68
N GLU A 378 20.95 4.18 2.24
CA GLU A 378 20.67 3.78 0.86
C GLU A 378 19.17 3.87 0.57
N VAL A 379 18.81 4.39 -0.60
CA VAL A 379 17.42 4.40 -1.09
C VAL A 379 17.11 3.01 -1.62
N LYS A 380 16.10 2.38 -1.02
CA LYS A 380 15.68 1.00 -1.25
C LYS A 380 14.18 0.91 -1.32
#